data_AF-A0A0B7FQM7-F1
#
_entry.id   AF-A0A0B7FQM7-F1
#
_cell.length_a   1.000
_cell.length_b   1.000
_cell.length_c   1.000
_cell.angle_alpha   90.00
_cell.angle_beta   90.00
_cell.angle_gamma   90.00
#
_symmetry.space_group_name_H-M   'P 1'
#
loop_
_entity.id
_entity.type
_entity.pdbx_description
1 polymer ?
#
loop_
_entity_poly.entity_id
_entity_poly.type
_entity_poly.pdbx_seq_one_letter_code
_entity_poly.pdbx_strand_id
1 'polypeptide(L)'
;MGSATFKSIYGYCFKDEQDPFYVNGIQASLNLLDASVISNFLVNLFPALSRVPDWFPGTAWKYTAQQWREQKNNALDVPYEWAKQKITTGDYEPSVLSALLNDDGSAPGPPMSSNQEEELKQLVYALFIGGTDTTAAGIMNFIAAMVIYPEAQAKAQAELDSVIGYATRLPTMSDESHLPYVRNLILEVLRWLPIGPTGAA
;
A
#
# COMPACT_ATOMS: atom_id res chain seq x y z
N MET A 1 -0.93 -7.90 -6.52
CA MET A 1 -0.82 -6.43 -6.36
C MET A 1 0.47 -6.01 -5.65
N GLY A 2 0.81 -6.57 -4.48
CA GLY A 2 2.01 -6.17 -3.71
C GLY A 2 3.32 -6.05 -4.52
N SER A 3 3.67 -7.05 -5.34
CA SER A 3 4.89 -7.00 -6.18
C SER A 3 4.89 -5.87 -7.21
N ALA A 4 3.75 -5.61 -7.87
CA ALA A 4 3.63 -4.53 -8.85
C ALA A 4 3.73 -3.14 -8.19
N THR A 5 3.06 -2.96 -7.05
CA THR A 5 3.13 -1.73 -6.25
C THR A 5 4.55 -1.48 -5.75
N PHE A 6 5.20 -2.50 -5.20
CA PHE A 6 6.57 -2.39 -4.68
C PHE A 6 7.58 -2.10 -5.80
N LYS A 7 7.43 -2.73 -6.97
CA LYS A 7 8.25 -2.43 -8.15
C LYS A 7 8.08 -0.99 -8.59
N SER A 8 6.85 -0.49 -8.65
CA SER A 8 6.57 0.90 -9.04
C SER A 8 7.22 1.92 -8.08
N ILE A 9 7.33 1.56 -6.79
CA ILE A 9 7.84 2.47 -5.75
C ILE A 9 9.37 2.41 -5.64
N TYR A 10 9.94 1.21 -5.58
CA TYR A 10 11.36 0.96 -5.28
C TYR A 10 12.18 0.43 -6.46
N GLY A 11 11.54 0.04 -7.58
CA GLY A 11 12.21 -0.60 -8.70
C GLY A 11 12.55 -2.08 -8.45
N TYR A 12 11.97 -2.71 -7.44
CA TYR A 12 12.24 -4.10 -7.05
C TYR A 12 11.03 -5.02 -7.25
N CYS A 13 11.25 -6.19 -7.84
CA CYS A 13 10.26 -7.27 -7.85
C CYS A 13 10.59 -8.27 -6.74
N PHE A 14 9.61 -8.61 -5.91
CA PHE A 14 9.75 -9.70 -4.94
C PHE A 14 10.10 -11.01 -5.65
N LYS A 15 11.01 -11.79 -5.05
CA LYS A 15 11.46 -13.07 -5.60
C LYS A 15 10.42 -14.18 -5.39
N ASP A 16 9.86 -14.22 -4.20
CA ASP A 16 8.88 -15.20 -3.74
C ASP A 16 8.08 -14.64 -2.55
N GLU A 17 7.17 -15.43 -2.00
CA GLU A 17 6.32 -15.05 -0.85
C GLU A 17 7.10 -14.89 0.46
N GLN A 18 8.34 -15.41 0.53
CA GLN A 18 9.23 -15.30 1.69
C GLN A 18 10.28 -14.18 1.50
N ASP A 19 10.15 -13.37 0.45
CA ASP A 19 11.04 -12.23 0.24
C ASP A 19 11.02 -11.33 1.50
N PRO A 20 12.18 -11.04 2.12
CA PRO A 20 12.23 -10.29 3.37
C PRO A 20 11.58 -8.91 3.27
N PHE A 21 11.62 -8.25 2.10
CA PHE A 21 10.98 -6.95 1.93
C PHE A 21 9.46 -7.07 1.99
N TYR A 22 8.93 -8.14 1.40
CA TYR A 22 7.49 -8.42 1.42
C TYR A 22 7.03 -8.79 2.83
N VAL A 23 7.66 -9.80 3.44
CA VAL A 23 7.25 -10.32 4.77
C VAL A 23 7.35 -9.22 5.83
N ASN A 24 8.46 -8.48 5.89
CA ASN A 24 8.62 -7.41 6.87
C ASN A 24 7.65 -6.25 6.60
N GLY A 25 7.44 -5.89 5.33
CA GLY A 25 6.53 -4.82 4.93
C GLY A 25 5.09 -5.10 5.34
N ILE A 26 4.59 -6.32 5.06
CA ILE A 26 3.25 -6.76 5.44
C ILE A 26 3.12 -6.93 6.94
N GLN A 27 4.10 -7.53 7.63
CA GLN A 27 4.04 -7.66 9.10
C GLN A 27 3.98 -6.30 9.80
N ALA A 28 4.74 -5.31 9.30
CA ALA A 28 4.66 -3.94 9.81
C ALA A 28 3.30 -3.29 9.51
N SER A 29 2.67 -3.57 8.36
CA SER A 29 1.32 -3.12 8.02
C SER A 29 0.28 -3.70 8.98
N LEU A 30 0.34 -5.01 9.26
CA LEU A 30 -0.57 -5.68 10.19
C LEU A 30 -0.44 -5.13 11.62
N ASN A 31 0.80 -4.95 12.11
CA ASN A 31 1.04 -4.33 13.42
C ASN A 31 0.48 -2.90 13.48
N LEU A 32 0.59 -2.13 12.39
CA LEU A 32 0.02 -0.79 12.31
C LEU A 32 -1.51 -0.82 12.38
N LEU A 33 -2.16 -1.73 11.63
CA LEU A 33 -3.60 -1.92 11.67
C LEU A 33 -4.06 -2.28 13.10
N ASP A 34 -3.39 -3.23 13.75
CA ASP A 34 -3.71 -3.62 15.12
C ASP A 34 -3.51 -2.48 16.12
N ALA A 35 -2.51 -1.62 15.92
CA ALA A 35 -2.29 -0.44 16.74
C ALA A 35 -3.38 0.62 16.56
N SER A 36 -3.91 0.77 15.34
CA SER A 36 -4.95 1.75 15.00
C SER A 36 -6.36 1.36 15.46
N VAL A 37 -6.60 0.07 15.73
CA VAL A 37 -7.88 -0.37 16.30
C VAL A 37 -8.01 0.18 17.74
N ILE A 38 -8.95 1.10 17.93
CA ILE A 38 -9.17 1.79 19.22
C ILE A 38 -9.41 0.80 20.37
N SER A 39 -10.07 -0.33 20.10
CA SER A 39 -10.36 -1.36 21.12
C SER A 39 -9.17 -2.24 21.50
N ASN A 40 -8.10 -2.27 20.70
CA ASN A 40 -6.96 -3.17 20.97
C ASN A 40 -6.09 -2.67 22.13
N PHE A 41 -6.01 -1.35 22.34
CA PHE A 41 -5.20 -0.76 23.41
C PHE A 41 -5.93 0.36 24.13
N LEU A 42 -6.05 0.26 25.45
CA LEU A 42 -6.72 1.27 26.28
C LEU A 42 -6.10 2.67 26.15
N VAL A 43 -4.82 2.77 25.79
CA VAL A 43 -4.14 4.07 25.56
C VAL A 43 -4.77 4.84 24.39
N ASN A 44 -5.37 4.14 23.41
CA ASN A 44 -6.08 4.77 22.29
C ASN A 44 -7.39 5.44 22.76
N LEU A 45 -8.03 4.90 23.80
CA LEU A 45 -9.22 5.48 24.42
C LEU A 45 -8.88 6.55 25.48
N PHE A 46 -7.80 6.32 26.24
CA PHE A 46 -7.38 7.17 27.35
C PHE A 46 -5.91 7.56 27.18
N PRO A 47 -5.61 8.66 26.46
CA PRO A 47 -4.23 9.10 26.19
C PRO A 47 -3.39 9.34 27.44
N ALA A 48 -4.02 9.62 28.58
CA ALA A 48 -3.35 9.77 29.87
C ALA A 48 -2.53 8.52 30.28
N LEU A 49 -2.92 7.33 29.79
CA LEU A 49 -2.20 6.08 30.06
C LEU A 49 -0.79 6.05 29.46
N SER A 50 -0.47 6.92 28.48
CA SER A 50 0.89 7.07 27.95
C SER A 50 1.92 7.48 29.01
N ARG A 51 1.47 8.19 30.06
CA ARG A 51 2.32 8.70 31.15
C ARG A 51 2.59 7.68 32.26
N VAL A 52 1.88 6.55 32.26
CA VAL A 52 2.02 5.51 33.30
C VAL A 52 3.40 4.86 33.18
N PRO A 53 4.22 4.74 34.24
CA PRO A 53 5.55 4.13 34.15
C PRO A 53 5.54 2.69 33.65
N ASP A 54 6.62 2.26 33.00
CA ASP A 54 6.70 0.96 32.32
C ASP A 54 6.57 -0.24 33.26
N TRP A 55 6.90 -0.09 34.55
CA TRP A 55 6.79 -1.14 35.57
C TRP A 55 5.35 -1.40 36.06
N PHE A 56 4.39 -0.53 35.74
CA PHE A 56 3.03 -0.62 36.26
C PHE A 56 2.25 -1.80 35.64
N PRO A 57 1.45 -2.57 36.40
CA PRO A 57 0.67 -3.67 35.84
C PRO A 57 -0.25 -3.21 34.70
N GLY A 58 -0.24 -3.94 33.58
CA GLY A 58 -1.08 -3.62 32.41
C GLY A 58 -0.44 -2.70 31.37
N THR A 59 0.84 -2.36 31.50
CA THR A 59 1.61 -1.57 30.50
C THR A 59 2.38 -2.41 29.48
N ALA A 60 2.11 -3.73 29.39
CA ALA A 60 2.80 -4.63 28.45
C ALA A 60 2.74 -4.14 26.98
N TRP A 61 1.67 -3.42 26.62
CA TRP A 61 1.51 -2.77 25.31
C TRP A 61 2.65 -1.81 24.96
N LYS A 62 3.35 -1.22 25.95
CA LYS A 62 4.49 -0.35 25.70
C LYS A 62 5.69 -1.11 25.13
N TYR A 63 5.93 -2.31 25.65
CA TYR A 63 6.97 -3.19 25.13
C TYR A 63 6.63 -3.64 23.70
N THR A 64 5.38 -4.03 23.47
CA THR A 64 4.87 -4.33 22.13
C THR A 64 5.03 -3.15 21.18
N ALA A 65 4.68 -1.93 21.61
CA ALA A 65 4.84 -0.72 20.81
C ALA A 65 6.30 -0.41 20.46
N GLN A 66 7.24 -0.64 21.38
CA GLN A 66 8.68 -0.52 21.12
C GLN A 66 9.14 -1.52 20.06
N GLN A 67 8.78 -2.79 20.21
CA GLN A 67 9.11 -3.83 19.22
C GLN A 67 8.51 -3.52 17.85
N TRP A 68 7.25 -3.09 17.80
CA TRP A 68 6.56 -2.75 16.55
C TRP A 68 7.16 -1.51 15.89
N ARG A 69 7.68 -0.56 16.68
CA ARG A 69 8.41 0.60 16.17
C ARG A 69 9.71 0.20 15.49
N GLU A 70 10.48 -0.71 16.10
CA GLU A 70 11.70 -1.24 15.51
C GLU A 70 11.41 -2.01 14.22
N GLN A 71 10.38 -2.87 14.23
CA GLN A 71 9.92 -3.60 13.04
C GLN A 71 9.50 -2.65 11.92
N LYS A 72 8.71 -1.62 12.23
CA LYS A 72 8.34 -0.56 11.27
C LYS A 72 9.60 0.10 10.70
N ASN A 73 10.51 0.58 11.54
CA ASN A 73 11.71 1.26 11.07
C ASN A 73 12.53 0.38 10.13
N ASN A 74 12.72 -0.90 10.47
CA ASN A 74 13.39 -1.86 9.59
C ASN A 74 12.65 -2.05 8.25
N ALA A 75 11.30 -2.12 8.26
CA ALA A 75 10.50 -2.26 7.05
C ALA A 75 10.56 -1.02 6.13
N LEU A 76 10.84 0.17 6.68
CA LEU A 76 11.05 1.41 5.92
C LEU A 76 12.49 1.52 5.43
N ASP A 77 13.45 1.36 6.35
CA ASP A 77 14.87 1.64 6.11
C ASP A 77 15.47 0.66 5.11
N VAL A 78 15.24 -0.64 5.27
CA VAL A 78 15.95 -1.65 4.47
C VAL A 78 15.62 -1.54 2.97
N PRO A 79 14.34 -1.48 2.54
CA PRO A 79 14.01 -1.27 1.13
C PRO A 79 14.51 0.06 0.56
N TYR A 80 14.41 1.12 1.36
CA TYR A 80 14.83 2.46 0.95
C TYR A 80 16.33 2.53 0.71
N GLU A 81 17.15 2.05 1.66
CA GLU A 81 18.61 2.07 1.52
C GLU A 81 19.06 1.20 0.33
N TRP A 82 18.43 0.04 0.14
CA TRP A 82 18.68 -0.81 -1.02
C TRP A 82 18.42 -0.06 -2.33
N ALA A 83 17.25 0.60 -2.46
CA ALA A 83 16.87 1.31 -3.66
C ALA A 83 17.75 2.55 -3.89
N LYS A 84 18.03 3.32 -2.84
CA LYS A 84 18.93 4.48 -2.88
C LYS A 84 20.34 4.09 -3.33
N GLN A 85 20.86 2.96 -2.86
CA GLN A 85 22.14 2.42 -3.31
C GLN A 85 22.10 2.10 -4.81
N LYS A 86 21.07 1.39 -5.28
CA LYS A 86 20.90 1.06 -6.71
C LYS A 86 20.85 2.30 -7.59
N ILE A 87 20.07 3.31 -7.17
CA ILE A 87 19.95 4.60 -7.86
C ILE A 87 21.31 5.29 -7.94
N THR A 88 22.04 5.36 -6.83
CA THR A 88 23.38 5.98 -6.77
C THR A 88 24.39 5.26 -7.69
N THR A 89 24.28 3.93 -7.81
CA THR A 89 25.16 3.15 -8.70
C THR A 89 24.78 3.21 -10.19
N GLY A 90 23.62 3.80 -10.52
CA GLY A 90 23.10 3.86 -11.89
C GLY A 90 22.47 2.55 -12.41
N ASP A 91 22.44 1.49 -11.60
CA ASP A 91 21.82 0.20 -11.91
C ASP A 91 20.43 0.11 -11.26
N TYR A 92 19.48 0.90 -11.74
CA TYR A 92 18.14 0.97 -11.17
C TYR A 92 17.04 0.95 -12.24
N GLU A 93 15.87 0.45 -11.85
CA GLU A 93 14.64 0.54 -12.63
C GLU A 93 13.92 1.86 -12.29
N PRO A 94 13.37 2.59 -13.28
CA PRO A 94 12.56 3.78 -13.03
C PRO A 94 11.41 3.48 -12.06
N SER A 95 11.33 4.27 -11.01
CA SER A 95 10.41 4.12 -9.88
C SER A 95 10.08 5.46 -9.23
N VAL A 96 9.04 5.52 -8.41
CA VAL A 96 8.66 6.73 -7.66
C VAL A 96 9.84 7.24 -6.83
N LEU A 97 10.54 6.35 -6.12
CA LEU A 97 11.69 6.75 -5.31
C LEU A 97 12.83 7.30 -6.18
N SER A 98 13.11 6.69 -7.33
CA SER A 98 14.12 7.24 -8.26
C SER A 98 13.72 8.60 -8.82
N ALA A 99 12.44 8.83 -9.10
CA ALA A 99 11.96 10.12 -9.59
C ALA A 99 12.09 11.20 -8.50
N LEU A 100 11.77 10.86 -7.24
CA LEU A 100 11.90 11.78 -6.10
C LEU A 100 13.35 12.07 -5.71
N LEU A 101 14.26 11.12 -5.92
CA LEU A 101 15.69 11.30 -5.65
C LEU A 101 16.44 12.00 -6.80
N ASN A 102 15.95 11.89 -8.04
CA ASN A 102 16.55 12.45 -9.24
C ASN A 102 15.84 13.74 -9.75
N ASP A 103 15.00 14.39 -8.94
CA ASP A 103 14.32 15.64 -9.31
C ASP A 103 15.31 16.82 -9.42
N ASP A 104 16.02 16.87 -10.55
CA ASP A 104 17.05 17.85 -10.93
C ASP A 104 16.45 19.13 -11.56
N GLY A 105 15.35 19.63 -11.01
CA GLY A 105 14.66 20.84 -11.50
C GLY A 105 15.25 22.19 -11.05
N SER A 106 16.31 22.22 -10.24
CA SER A 106 16.96 23.45 -9.77
C SER A 106 18.41 23.18 -9.37
N ALA A 107 19.26 24.22 -9.41
CA ALA A 107 20.65 24.20 -8.96
C ALA A 107 20.85 23.33 -7.70
N PRO A 108 22.01 22.65 -7.54
CA PRO A 108 22.22 21.70 -6.44
C PRO A 108 21.76 22.32 -5.13
N GLY A 109 20.61 21.85 -4.66
CA GLY A 109 20.05 22.28 -3.40
C GLY A 109 20.96 21.86 -2.26
N PRO A 110 20.74 22.36 -1.05
CA PRO A 110 21.40 21.80 0.12
C PRO A 110 21.13 20.28 0.16
N PRO A 111 22.10 19.48 0.64
CA PRO A 111 21.90 18.06 0.82
C PRO A 111 20.62 17.80 1.63
N MET A 112 19.90 16.74 1.28
CA MET A 112 18.66 16.35 1.95
C MET A 112 18.90 16.24 3.46
N SER A 113 18.08 16.94 4.24
CA SER A 113 18.15 16.87 5.70
C SER A 113 17.67 15.51 6.21
N SER A 114 18.09 15.12 7.41
CA SER A 114 17.66 13.86 8.04
C SER A 114 16.14 13.74 8.15
N ASN A 115 15.45 14.85 8.43
CA ASN A 115 13.99 14.85 8.55
C ASN A 115 13.31 14.63 7.20
N GLN A 116 13.81 15.26 6.14
CA GLN A 116 13.28 15.05 4.78
C GLN A 116 13.48 13.60 4.31
N GLU A 117 14.61 13.00 4.65
CA GLU A 117 14.87 11.59 4.36
C GLU A 117 13.92 10.66 5.13
N GLU A 118 13.64 10.95 6.41
CA GLU A 118 12.67 10.19 7.19
C GLU A 118 11.24 10.34 6.65
N GLU A 119 10.83 11.55 6.26
CA GLU A 119 9.55 11.81 5.61
C GLU A 119 9.43 11.06 4.27
N LEU A 120 10.49 11.05 3.47
CA LEU A 120 10.52 10.32 2.21
C LEU A 120 10.36 8.81 2.42
N LYS A 121 11.07 8.23 3.41
CA LYS A 121 10.93 6.82 3.81
C LYS A 121 9.49 6.49 4.19
N GLN A 122 8.85 7.35 4.99
CA GLN A 122 7.45 7.17 5.39
C GLN A 122 6.51 7.29 4.20
N LEU A 123 6.74 8.25 3.29
CA LEU A 123 5.94 8.45 2.09
C LEU A 123 5.94 7.21 1.18
N VAL A 124 7.12 6.68 0.83
CA VAL A 124 7.20 5.52 -0.05
C VAL A 124 6.59 4.27 0.58
N TYR A 125 6.73 4.11 1.90
CA TYR A 125 6.08 3.02 2.62
C TYR A 125 4.55 3.18 2.68
N ALA A 126 4.05 4.40 2.90
CA ALA A 126 2.62 4.70 2.87
C ALA A 126 1.99 4.38 1.50
N LEU A 127 2.70 4.69 0.40
CA LEU A 127 2.29 4.29 -0.95
C LEU A 127 2.23 2.76 -1.10
N PHE A 128 3.19 2.03 -0.53
CA PHE A 128 3.23 0.59 -0.61
C PHE A 128 2.06 -0.07 0.13
N ILE A 129 1.83 0.28 1.40
CA ILE A 129 0.72 -0.29 2.18
C ILE A 129 -0.64 0.13 1.59
N GLY A 130 -0.76 1.40 1.20
CA GLY A 130 -1.97 1.96 0.62
C GLY A 130 -2.34 1.30 -0.71
N GLY A 131 -1.36 0.96 -1.55
CA GLY A 131 -1.59 0.32 -2.84
C GLY A 131 -1.67 -1.21 -2.80
N THR A 132 -1.32 -1.85 -1.68
CA THR A 132 -1.26 -3.31 -1.57
C THR A 132 -2.52 -3.88 -0.93
N ASP A 133 -2.76 -3.58 0.34
CA ASP A 133 -3.81 -4.24 1.12
C ASP A 133 -5.21 -3.80 0.65
N THR A 134 -5.38 -2.50 0.37
CA THR A 134 -6.67 -1.95 -0.08
C THR A 134 -7.06 -2.49 -1.45
N THR A 135 -6.12 -2.55 -2.40
CA THR A 135 -6.39 -3.06 -3.74
C THR A 135 -6.68 -4.55 -3.72
N ALA A 136 -5.97 -5.33 -2.89
CA ALA A 136 -6.26 -6.75 -2.71
C ALA A 136 -7.69 -6.96 -2.17
N ALA A 137 -8.09 -6.19 -1.14
CA ALA A 137 -9.45 -6.23 -0.61
C ALA A 137 -10.50 -5.84 -1.67
N GLY A 138 -10.25 -4.80 -2.47
CA GLY A 138 -11.13 -4.40 -3.57
C GLY A 138 -11.33 -5.50 -4.62
N ILE A 139 -10.25 -6.21 -4.99
CA ILE A 139 -10.33 -7.35 -5.92
C ILE A 139 -11.12 -8.50 -5.31
N MET A 140 -10.90 -8.82 -4.02
CA MET A 140 -11.68 -9.86 -3.32
C MET A 140 -13.17 -9.50 -3.30
N ASN A 141 -13.52 -8.25 -2.98
CA ASN A 141 -14.89 -7.76 -2.99
C ASN A 141 -15.52 -7.83 -4.39
N PHE A 142 -14.75 -7.50 -5.44
CA PHE A 142 -15.19 -7.66 -6.82
C PHE A 142 -15.51 -9.13 -7.15
N ILE A 143 -14.61 -10.06 -6.83
CA ILE A 143 -14.84 -11.50 -7.08
C ILE A 143 -16.09 -11.98 -6.34
N ALA A 144 -16.25 -11.61 -5.06
CA ALA A 144 -17.43 -11.95 -4.28
C ALA A 144 -18.71 -11.38 -4.91
N ALA A 145 -18.70 -10.12 -5.36
CA ALA A 145 -19.82 -9.50 -6.03
C ALA A 145 -20.19 -10.22 -7.34
N MET A 146 -19.20 -10.65 -8.14
CA MET A 146 -19.46 -11.38 -9.40
C MET A 146 -20.07 -12.76 -9.16
N VAL A 147 -19.70 -13.43 -8.07
CA VAL A 147 -20.31 -14.71 -7.67
C VAL A 147 -21.76 -14.54 -7.22
N ILE A 148 -22.07 -13.45 -6.49
CA ILE A 148 -23.42 -13.18 -5.96
C ILE A 148 -24.36 -12.62 -7.03
N TYR A 149 -23.84 -11.81 -7.96
CA TYR A 149 -24.59 -11.13 -9.03
C TYR A 149 -24.06 -11.51 -10.42
N PRO A 150 -24.22 -12.78 -10.84
CA PRO A 150 -23.68 -13.28 -12.10
C PRO A 150 -24.22 -12.52 -13.34
N GLU A 151 -25.43 -11.96 -13.26
CA GLU A 151 -26.00 -11.12 -14.31
C GLU A 151 -25.23 -9.80 -14.52
N ALA A 152 -24.64 -9.24 -13.46
CA ALA A 152 -23.79 -8.07 -13.57
C ALA A 152 -22.46 -8.42 -14.24
N GLN A 153 -21.88 -9.57 -13.89
CA GLN A 153 -20.69 -10.10 -14.55
C GLN A 153 -20.92 -10.31 -16.05
N ALA A 154 -22.04 -10.96 -16.41
CA ALA A 154 -22.38 -11.23 -17.82
C ALA A 154 -22.54 -9.94 -18.64
N LYS A 155 -23.14 -8.90 -18.06
CA LYS A 155 -23.27 -7.58 -18.72
C LYS A 155 -21.92 -6.89 -18.92
N ALA A 156 -21.05 -6.93 -17.92
CA ALA A 156 -19.69 -6.37 -18.03
C ALA A 156 -18.88 -7.10 -19.11
N GLN A 157 -18.98 -8.43 -19.17
CA GLN A 157 -18.34 -9.21 -20.21
C GLN A 157 -18.89 -8.89 -21.60
N ALA A 158 -20.21 -8.75 -21.75
CA ALA A 158 -20.82 -8.36 -23.02
C ALA A 158 -20.36 -6.98 -23.53
N GLU A 159 -20.20 -6.00 -22.63
CA GLU A 159 -19.65 -4.69 -22.98
C GLU A 159 -18.19 -4.82 -23.46
N LEU A 160 -17.35 -5.54 -22.70
CA LEU A 160 -15.95 -5.79 -23.08
C LEU A 160 -15.85 -6.46 -24.45
N ASP A 161 -16.63 -7.51 -24.69
CA ASP A 161 -16.64 -8.25 -25.96
C ASP A 161 -17.08 -7.37 -27.13
N SER A 162 -18.02 -6.43 -26.90
CA SER A 162 -18.52 -5.53 -27.93
C SER A 162 -17.53 -4.43 -28.32
N VAL A 163 -16.77 -3.91 -27.35
CA VAL A 163 -15.86 -2.76 -27.54
C VAL A 163 -14.49 -3.22 -28.01
N ILE A 164 -13.96 -4.29 -27.42
CA ILE A 164 -12.61 -4.77 -27.67
C ILE A 164 -12.60 -5.81 -28.80
N GLY A 165 -13.73 -6.49 -29.00
CA GLY A 165 -13.85 -7.64 -29.88
C GLY A 165 -13.50 -8.93 -29.15
N TYR A 166 -14.25 -9.98 -29.45
CA TYR A 166 -14.08 -11.28 -28.81
C TYR A 166 -12.66 -11.85 -29.08
N ALA A 167 -11.86 -11.99 -28.03
CA ALA A 167 -10.52 -12.60 -28.04
C ALA A 167 -9.49 -11.97 -29.02
N THR A 168 -9.67 -10.70 -29.41
CA THR A 168 -8.72 -9.98 -30.28
C THR A 168 -7.48 -9.51 -29.52
N ARG A 169 -7.68 -8.98 -28.30
CA ARG A 169 -6.62 -8.50 -27.40
C ARG A 169 -7.15 -8.33 -25.97
N LEU A 170 -6.23 -8.13 -25.02
CA LEU A 170 -6.57 -7.71 -23.67
C LEU A 170 -6.98 -6.22 -23.61
N PRO A 171 -7.82 -5.82 -22.63
CA PRO A 171 -8.15 -4.42 -22.38
C PRO A 171 -6.90 -3.59 -22.04
N THR A 172 -6.92 -2.32 -22.41
CA THR A 172 -5.90 -1.32 -22.10
C THR A 172 -6.56 -0.08 -21.48
N MET A 173 -5.80 0.80 -20.83
CA MET A 173 -6.35 2.04 -20.25
C MET A 173 -7.01 2.96 -21.29
N SER A 174 -6.59 2.88 -22.57
CA SER A 174 -7.20 3.63 -23.67
C SER A 174 -8.65 3.23 -23.96
N ASP A 175 -9.09 2.06 -23.49
CA ASP A 175 -10.46 1.56 -23.69
C ASP A 175 -11.44 2.09 -22.64
N GLU A 176 -10.95 2.66 -21.52
CA GLU A 176 -11.77 3.01 -20.35
C GLU A 176 -12.98 3.89 -20.69
N SER A 177 -12.79 4.88 -21.57
CA SER A 177 -13.87 5.80 -21.99
C SER A 177 -15.00 5.11 -22.76
N HIS A 178 -14.73 3.93 -23.32
CA HIS A 178 -15.68 3.13 -24.09
C HIS A 178 -16.33 2.02 -23.24
N LEU A 179 -15.98 1.89 -21.96
CA LEU A 179 -16.47 0.85 -21.05
C LEU A 179 -17.30 1.44 -19.88
N PRO A 180 -18.40 2.17 -20.15
CA PRO A 180 -19.17 2.83 -19.10
C PRO A 180 -19.81 1.87 -18.11
N TYR A 181 -20.23 0.67 -18.52
CA TYR A 181 -20.81 -0.32 -17.63
C TYR A 181 -19.75 -0.92 -16.70
N VAL A 182 -18.57 -1.30 -17.21
CA VAL A 182 -17.45 -1.78 -16.38
C VAL A 182 -17.04 -0.70 -15.38
N ARG A 183 -16.94 0.56 -15.80
CA ARG A 183 -16.65 1.69 -14.91
C ARG A 183 -17.69 1.80 -13.78
N ASN A 184 -18.97 1.76 -14.12
CA ASN A 184 -20.05 1.84 -13.14
C ASN A 184 -20.07 0.62 -12.21
N LEU A 185 -19.73 -0.56 -12.72
CA LEU A 185 -19.62 -1.78 -11.92
C LEU A 185 -18.51 -1.67 -10.88
N ILE A 186 -17.33 -1.16 -11.27
CA ILE A 186 -16.23 -0.91 -10.33
C ILE A 186 -16.68 0.06 -9.23
N LEU A 187 -17.34 1.17 -9.60
CA LEU A 187 -17.87 2.13 -8.63
C LEU A 187 -18.91 1.50 -7.70
N GLU A 188 -19.77 0.63 -8.22
CA GLU A 188 -20.80 -0.04 -7.43
C GLU A 188 -20.20 -1.05 -6.46
N VAL A 189 -19.15 -1.78 -6.85
CA VAL A 189 -18.41 -2.68 -5.95
C VAL A 189 -17.78 -1.90 -4.80
N LEU A 190 -17.16 -0.76 -5.11
CA LEU A 190 -16.55 0.13 -4.10
C LEU A 190 -17.60 0.75 -3.17
N ARG A 191 -18.83 0.98 -3.66
CA ARG A 191 -19.96 1.48 -2.86
C ARG A 191 -20.59 0.39 -2.00
N TRP A 192 -20.69 -0.84 -2.52
CA TRP A 192 -21.38 -1.97 -1.88
C TRP A 192 -20.62 -2.53 -0.67
N LEU A 193 -19.31 -2.75 -0.84
CA LEU A 193 -18.41 -3.19 0.24
C LEU A 193 -17.21 -2.23 0.32
N PRO A 194 -17.38 -1.08 0.99
CA PRO A 194 -16.31 -0.10 1.13
C PRO A 194 -15.14 -0.69 1.92
N ILE A 195 -13.93 -0.57 1.38
CA ILE A 195 -12.69 -1.11 1.97
C ILE A 195 -12.39 -0.46 3.33
N GLY A 196 -12.69 0.82 3.48
CA GLY A 196 -12.50 1.58 4.73
C GLY A 196 -13.79 2.29 5.15
N PRO A 197 -14.78 1.59 5.76
CA PRO A 197 -16.09 2.17 6.07
C PRO A 197 -16.03 3.32 7.09
N THR A 198 -14.99 3.36 7.92
CA THR A 198 -14.76 4.41 8.93
C THR A 198 -13.75 5.47 8.50
N GLY A 199 -13.22 5.38 7.27
CA GLY A 199 -12.05 6.15 6.85
C GLY A 199 -10.75 5.66 7.51
N ALA A 200 -9.63 6.23 7.06
CA ALA A 200 -8.34 6.16 7.74
C ALA A 200 -8.14 7.48 8.51
N ALA A 201 -7.81 7.39 9.80
CA ALA A 201 -7.46 8.54 10.64
C ALA A 201 -5.94 8.75 10.64
#